data_AF-A0A3D0T6L5-F1
#
_entry.id   AF-A0A3D0T6L5-F1
#
_cell.length_a   1.000
_cell.length_b   1.000
_cell.length_c   1.000
_cell.angle_alpha   90.00
_cell.angle_beta   90.00
_cell.angle_gamma   90.00
#
_symmetry.space_group_name_H-M   'P 1'
#
loop_
_entity.id
_entity.type
_entity.pdbx_description
1 polymer ?
#
loop_
_entity_poly.entity_id
_entity_poly.type
_entity_poly.pdbx_seq_one_letter_code
_entity_poly.pdbx_strand_id
1 'polypeptide(L)'
;MIYLVFFIIFLISLLTFLPSFNLALFGDDWLAFFRYFQHVGPKSPGAWNHLTYYLTPYGAQDILMGIMQKIFGFESSWYYLTSYVLRITAAFSFYPLVFYLTKSKIASVFAVLFFSITTIGLDATNWVFNMPSYITIALLNLCLYFFLKARGESNLFSLIISAILYYFAYVTTPIRMHGSLPFILLLEVFWVIQNRNFKTTKKSVIRFSVFLAIFLIIRYTGQSQGPPQEVAERFNLGIQTISMLLSQGRFDFLFYPIVMFGSMLVPDLTGLQGQINALRQLFPLLITTILIFCLFVFLVMKNAGIFTYKLFFYILFSLGLWGVLVALIYKGNLSFFNNTNQIFSLLIGGYTLILIGFLIIKYFKEKYISQALFLGVSWSIISFFFAWWWVPTSIFPTTYRYLIVSAVGITIILATIISLGKERKQQIAIFATLCIILILHVFATRIYINNLLGTHGQEISKKIWSSIPHIQEIGRSKEPIIFYFEGDGTNGGILHDVITFGFPPHMALLYNLREEDGGLPVPMDDIRQLVSAVTDGKVFPAYGYPVKPISTDRIYAFYLLGKDNLVNITNEARNKLEQLKSEVKP
;
A
#
# COMPACT_ATOMS: atom_id res chain seq x y z
N MET A 1 -29.87 12.03 -12.36
CA MET A 1 -28.79 12.95 -11.91
C MET A 1 -27.65 12.24 -11.18
N ILE A 2 -27.89 11.42 -10.14
CA ILE A 2 -26.78 10.76 -9.41
C ILE A 2 -25.97 9.76 -10.25
N TYR A 3 -26.64 8.99 -11.12
CA TYR A 3 -25.97 8.09 -12.06
C TYR A 3 -25.04 8.81 -13.02
N LEU A 4 -25.43 10.00 -13.50
CA LEU A 4 -24.59 10.83 -14.36
C LEU A 4 -23.32 11.29 -13.62
N VAL A 5 -23.44 11.65 -12.34
CA VAL A 5 -22.27 12.03 -11.52
C VAL A 5 -21.32 10.85 -11.35
N PHE A 6 -21.83 9.65 -11.06
CA PHE A 6 -21.00 8.45 -10.95
C PHE A 6 -20.34 8.06 -12.27
N PHE A 7 -21.05 8.25 -13.39
CA PHE A 7 -20.49 8.06 -14.72
C PHE A 7 -19.35 9.06 -15.01
N ILE A 8 -19.50 10.33 -14.64
CA ILE A 8 -18.43 11.34 -14.77
C ILE A 8 -17.23 10.97 -13.91
N ILE A 9 -17.43 10.52 -12.66
CA ILE A 9 -16.33 10.06 -11.80
C ILE A 9 -15.61 8.86 -12.42
N PHE A 10 -16.37 7.90 -12.96
CA PHE A 10 -15.83 6.77 -13.68
C PHE A 10 -14.94 7.25 -14.84
N LEU A 11 -15.40 8.18 -15.67
CA LEU A 11 -14.60 8.71 -16.78
C LEU A 11 -13.32 9.44 -16.31
N ILE A 12 -13.40 10.27 -15.27
CA ILE A 12 -12.21 10.96 -14.72
C ILE A 12 -11.19 9.95 -14.19
N SER A 13 -11.66 8.94 -13.46
CA SER A 13 -10.81 7.87 -12.93
C SER A 13 -10.24 7.03 -14.08
N LEU A 14 -11.04 6.68 -15.09
CA LEU A 14 -10.59 5.93 -16.26
C LEU A 14 -9.48 6.68 -16.98
N LEU A 15 -9.67 7.98 -17.24
CA LEU A 15 -8.64 8.80 -17.85
C LEU A 15 -7.35 8.75 -17.01
N THR A 16 -7.46 8.93 -15.69
CA THR A 16 -6.30 8.91 -14.78
C THR A 16 -5.52 7.59 -14.84
N PHE A 17 -6.22 6.45 -14.90
CA PHE A 17 -5.62 5.11 -14.87
C PHE A 17 -5.41 4.45 -16.22
N LEU A 18 -5.89 5.03 -17.33
CA LEU A 18 -5.79 4.43 -18.66
C LEU A 18 -4.38 3.89 -19.01
N PRO A 19 -3.27 4.58 -18.69
CA PRO A 19 -1.95 4.06 -19.01
C PRO A 19 -1.57 2.78 -18.24
N SER A 20 -2.19 2.49 -17.09
CA SER A 20 -1.88 1.26 -16.33
C SER A 20 -2.30 0.00 -17.07
N PHE A 21 -3.22 0.09 -18.03
CA PHE A 21 -3.62 -1.07 -18.85
C PHE A 21 -2.53 -1.56 -19.79
N ASN A 22 -1.44 -0.80 -19.94
CA ASN A 22 -0.25 -1.17 -20.72
C ASN A 22 0.93 -1.63 -19.85
N LEU A 23 0.73 -1.82 -18.54
CA LEU A 23 1.75 -2.40 -17.66
C LEU A 23 1.78 -3.93 -17.81
N ALA A 24 2.97 -4.52 -17.66
CA ALA A 24 3.18 -5.98 -17.63
C ALA A 24 2.92 -6.55 -16.23
N LEU A 25 2.66 -7.85 -16.14
CA LEU A 25 2.60 -8.55 -14.86
C LEU A 25 3.96 -8.47 -14.15
N PHE A 26 3.92 -8.24 -12.84
CA PHE A 26 5.08 -7.95 -12.02
C PHE A 26 5.50 -9.17 -11.18
N GLY A 27 6.68 -9.13 -10.55
CA GLY A 27 7.28 -10.33 -9.94
C GLY A 27 6.39 -11.10 -8.96
N ASP A 28 5.76 -10.41 -8.01
CA ASP A 28 4.84 -11.05 -7.07
C ASP A 28 3.53 -11.54 -7.73
N ASP A 29 3.15 -11.02 -8.90
CA ASP A 29 2.00 -11.52 -9.65
C ASP A 29 2.30 -12.94 -10.16
N TRP A 30 3.52 -13.16 -10.67
CA TRP A 30 4.01 -14.49 -11.05
C TRP A 30 4.07 -15.44 -9.86
N LEU A 31 4.52 -14.94 -8.70
CA LEU A 31 4.51 -15.72 -7.47
C LEU A 31 3.08 -16.13 -7.06
N ALA A 32 2.10 -15.24 -7.17
CA ALA A 32 0.71 -15.53 -6.85
C ALA A 32 0.14 -16.65 -7.76
N PHE A 33 0.40 -16.59 -9.07
CA PHE A 33 0.02 -17.67 -9.99
C PHE A 33 0.69 -18.99 -9.63
N PHE A 34 1.98 -18.95 -9.31
CA PHE A 34 2.74 -20.14 -8.94
C PHE A 34 2.22 -20.76 -7.65
N ARG A 35 1.98 -19.97 -6.60
CA ARG A 35 1.39 -20.47 -5.34
C ARG A 35 -0.01 -21.05 -5.54
N TYR A 36 -0.86 -20.41 -6.35
CA TYR A 36 -2.15 -20.99 -6.73
C TYR A 36 -1.96 -22.37 -7.38
N PHE A 37 -1.07 -22.45 -8.37
CA PHE A 37 -0.77 -23.65 -9.14
C PHE A 37 -0.24 -24.80 -8.27
N GLN A 38 0.63 -24.49 -7.29
CA GLN A 38 1.21 -25.46 -6.34
C GLN A 38 0.26 -25.88 -5.22
N HIS A 39 -0.60 -25.00 -4.70
CA HIS A 39 -1.34 -25.30 -3.47
C HIS A 39 -2.77 -25.77 -3.70
N VAL A 40 -3.46 -25.24 -4.71
CA VAL A 40 -4.88 -25.56 -4.98
C VAL A 40 -5.20 -25.79 -6.46
N GLY A 41 -4.21 -25.59 -7.33
CA GLY A 41 -4.29 -25.77 -8.77
C GLY A 41 -3.98 -27.20 -9.24
N PRO A 42 -3.76 -27.38 -10.56
CA PRO A 42 -3.58 -28.69 -11.19
C PRO A 42 -2.41 -29.52 -10.63
N LYS A 43 -1.40 -28.88 -10.02
CA LYS A 43 -0.23 -29.55 -9.46
C LYS A 43 -0.29 -29.71 -7.95
N SER A 44 -1.40 -29.35 -7.31
CA SER A 44 -1.56 -29.47 -5.86
C SER A 44 -1.34 -30.89 -5.34
N PRO A 45 -0.59 -31.07 -4.24
CA PRO A 45 -0.50 -32.36 -3.55
C PRO A 45 -1.78 -32.70 -2.76
N GLY A 46 -2.81 -31.83 -2.78
CA GLY A 46 -4.07 -32.04 -2.07
C GLY A 46 -4.06 -31.63 -0.60
N ALA A 47 -2.95 -31.05 -0.10
CA ALA A 47 -2.84 -30.57 1.28
C ALA A 47 -3.81 -29.43 1.62
N TRP A 48 -4.21 -28.65 0.61
CA TRP A 48 -5.14 -27.54 0.75
C TRP A 48 -6.31 -27.70 -0.22
N ASN A 49 -7.50 -27.27 0.20
CA ASN A 49 -8.61 -27.02 -0.69
C ASN A 49 -8.81 -25.50 -0.85
N HIS A 50 -9.65 -25.08 -1.79
CA HIS A 50 -9.87 -23.66 -2.06
C HIS A 50 -10.36 -22.89 -0.83
N LEU A 51 -11.17 -23.49 0.03
CA LEU A 51 -11.68 -22.82 1.24
C LEU A 51 -10.60 -22.66 2.31
N THR A 52 -9.88 -23.74 2.63
CA THR A 52 -8.82 -23.68 3.65
C THR A 52 -7.68 -22.79 3.20
N TYR A 53 -7.35 -22.80 1.90
CA TYR A 53 -6.33 -21.94 1.34
C TYR A 53 -6.77 -20.48 1.31
N TYR A 54 -8.03 -20.18 0.97
CA TYR A 54 -8.58 -18.81 1.02
C TYR A 54 -8.38 -18.14 2.38
N LEU A 55 -8.44 -18.93 3.47
CA LEU A 55 -8.25 -18.46 4.84
C LEU A 55 -6.77 -18.35 5.27
N THR A 56 -5.81 -18.38 4.35
CA THR A 56 -4.39 -18.08 4.60
C THR A 56 -4.10 -16.58 4.36
N PRO A 57 -2.91 -16.05 4.73
CA PRO A 57 -2.63 -14.61 4.62
C PRO A 57 -2.69 -14.06 3.19
N TYR A 58 -2.36 -14.90 2.19
CA TYR A 58 -2.35 -14.54 0.77
C TYR A 58 -3.35 -15.31 -0.09
N GLY A 59 -4.07 -16.29 0.47
CA GLY A 59 -4.84 -17.24 -0.33
C GLY A 59 -5.98 -16.61 -1.14
N ALA A 60 -6.67 -15.60 -0.61
CA ALA A 60 -7.69 -14.88 -1.38
C ALA A 60 -7.11 -14.18 -2.63
N GLN A 61 -5.88 -13.70 -2.54
CA GLN A 61 -5.17 -13.04 -3.65
C GLN A 61 -4.72 -14.07 -4.68
N ASP A 62 -4.09 -15.15 -4.23
CA ASP A 62 -3.62 -16.23 -5.08
C ASP A 62 -4.78 -16.94 -5.79
N ILE A 63 -5.91 -17.17 -5.11
CA ILE A 63 -7.13 -17.75 -5.71
C ILE A 63 -7.73 -16.81 -6.76
N LEU A 64 -7.83 -15.52 -6.48
CA LEU A 64 -8.37 -14.57 -7.47
C LEU A 64 -7.48 -14.55 -8.72
N MET A 65 -6.16 -14.47 -8.54
CA MET A 65 -5.19 -14.54 -9.63
C MET A 65 -5.32 -15.84 -10.43
N GLY A 66 -5.45 -16.98 -9.75
CA GLY A 66 -5.66 -18.28 -10.40
C GLY A 66 -6.97 -18.40 -11.18
N ILE A 67 -8.07 -17.85 -10.66
CA ILE A 67 -9.36 -17.80 -11.39
C ILE A 67 -9.21 -16.95 -12.65
N MET A 68 -8.58 -15.78 -12.54
CA MET A 68 -8.38 -14.90 -13.68
C MET A 68 -7.44 -15.52 -14.73
N GLN A 69 -6.42 -16.24 -14.29
CA GLN A 69 -5.50 -16.98 -15.17
C GLN A 69 -6.23 -18.03 -16.00
N LYS A 70 -7.24 -18.70 -15.43
CA LYS A 70 -8.08 -19.64 -16.18
C LYS A 70 -9.01 -18.98 -17.21
N ILE A 71 -9.39 -17.72 -17.01
CA ILE A 71 -10.33 -17.00 -17.90
C ILE A 71 -9.58 -16.23 -18.99
N PHE A 72 -8.51 -15.52 -18.63
CA PHE A 72 -7.81 -14.55 -19.47
C PHE A 72 -6.37 -14.94 -19.81
N GLY A 73 -5.88 -16.08 -19.32
CA GLY A 73 -4.45 -16.43 -19.43
C GLY A 73 -3.57 -15.43 -18.68
N PHE A 74 -2.37 -15.17 -19.22
CA PHE A 74 -1.41 -14.22 -18.64
C PHE A 74 -1.45 -12.83 -19.31
N GLU A 75 -2.52 -12.49 -20.04
CA GLU A 75 -2.66 -11.17 -20.67
C GLU A 75 -2.91 -10.09 -19.62
N SER A 76 -1.88 -9.28 -19.35
CA SER A 76 -1.84 -8.37 -18.20
C SER A 76 -2.93 -7.29 -18.22
N SER A 77 -3.34 -6.80 -19.38
CA SER A 77 -4.39 -5.77 -19.51
C SER A 77 -5.69 -6.15 -18.78
N TRP A 78 -6.08 -7.43 -18.79
CA TRP A 78 -7.30 -7.90 -18.10
C TRP A 78 -7.16 -7.84 -16.58
N TYR A 79 -5.95 -8.06 -16.06
CA TYR A 79 -5.66 -7.94 -14.63
C TYR A 79 -5.75 -6.49 -14.16
N TYR A 80 -5.14 -5.57 -14.90
CA TYR A 80 -5.24 -4.15 -14.59
C TYR A 80 -6.66 -3.60 -14.77
N LEU A 81 -7.41 -4.08 -15.76
CA LEU A 81 -8.83 -3.73 -15.92
C LEU A 81 -9.66 -4.20 -14.72
N THR A 82 -9.44 -5.44 -14.27
CA THR A 82 -10.15 -5.99 -13.11
C THR A 82 -9.78 -5.21 -11.84
N SER A 83 -8.50 -4.93 -11.62
CA SER A 83 -8.02 -4.10 -10.51
C SER A 83 -8.68 -2.72 -10.52
N TYR A 84 -8.79 -2.09 -11.69
CA TYR A 84 -9.50 -0.82 -11.87
C TYR A 84 -11.00 -0.91 -11.56
N VAL A 85 -11.70 -1.96 -12.02
CA VAL A 85 -13.13 -2.18 -11.72
C VAL A 85 -13.35 -2.37 -10.21
N LEU A 86 -12.49 -3.15 -9.54
CA LEU A 86 -12.55 -3.33 -8.10
C LEU A 86 -12.28 -2.01 -7.36
N ARG A 87 -11.33 -1.20 -7.83
CA ARG A 87 -11.06 0.15 -7.31
C ARG A 87 -12.26 1.09 -7.42
N ILE A 88 -12.97 1.10 -8.54
CA ILE A 88 -14.21 1.89 -8.71
C ILE A 88 -15.31 1.37 -7.78
N THR A 89 -15.43 0.06 -7.63
CA THR A 89 -16.39 -0.57 -6.70
C THR A 89 -16.11 -0.12 -5.26
N ALA A 90 -14.83 -0.14 -4.85
CA ALA A 90 -14.39 0.39 -3.57
C ALA A 90 -14.70 1.89 -3.43
N ALA A 91 -14.48 2.69 -4.47
CA ALA A 91 -14.82 4.12 -4.48
C ALA A 91 -16.33 4.35 -4.26
N PHE A 92 -17.19 3.61 -4.95
CA PHE A 92 -18.64 3.75 -4.84
C PHE A 92 -19.18 3.35 -3.46
N SER A 93 -18.51 2.42 -2.77
CA SER A 93 -18.87 2.02 -1.40
C SER A 93 -18.76 3.16 -0.37
N PHE A 94 -18.01 4.23 -0.64
CA PHE A 94 -17.92 5.40 0.24
C PHE A 94 -19.23 6.19 0.30
N TYR A 95 -20.02 6.20 -0.76
CA TYR A 95 -21.23 7.03 -0.83
C TYR A 95 -22.18 6.78 0.34
N PRO A 96 -22.65 5.54 0.63
CA PRO A 96 -23.56 5.31 1.74
C PRO A 96 -22.96 5.65 3.11
N LEU A 97 -21.69 5.33 3.35
CA LEU A 97 -21.00 5.60 4.61
C LEU A 97 -20.86 7.11 4.86
N VAL A 98 -20.33 7.84 3.89
CA VAL A 98 -20.09 9.29 4.00
C VAL A 98 -21.42 10.04 4.04
N PHE A 99 -22.43 9.62 3.26
CA PHE A 99 -23.75 10.22 3.32
C PHE A 99 -24.40 10.01 4.70
N TYR A 100 -24.23 8.83 5.30
CA TYR A 100 -24.75 8.56 6.65
C TYR A 100 -24.11 9.48 7.69
N LEU A 101 -22.79 9.66 7.63
CA LEU A 101 -22.01 10.48 8.56
C LEU A 101 -22.23 11.98 8.37
N THR A 102 -22.33 12.47 7.14
CA THR A 102 -22.30 13.90 6.84
C THR A 102 -23.65 14.49 6.46
N LYS A 103 -24.61 13.64 6.06
CA LYS A 103 -25.87 14.02 5.39
C LYS A 103 -25.69 14.89 4.14
N SER A 104 -24.46 15.03 3.61
CA SER A 104 -24.16 15.83 2.43
C SER A 104 -23.90 14.95 1.21
N LYS A 105 -24.71 15.16 0.16
CA LYS A 105 -24.50 14.53 -1.15
C LYS A 105 -23.18 14.98 -1.79
N ILE A 106 -22.79 16.25 -1.60
CA ILE A 106 -21.55 16.81 -2.16
C ILE A 106 -20.33 16.18 -1.50
N ALA A 107 -20.32 16.07 -0.17
CA ALA A 107 -19.27 15.36 0.56
C ALA A 107 -19.14 13.90 0.11
N SER A 108 -20.28 13.23 -0.09
CA SER A 108 -20.31 11.83 -0.54
C SER A 108 -19.79 11.66 -1.96
N VAL A 109 -20.15 12.57 -2.88
CA VAL A 109 -19.61 12.61 -4.25
C VAL A 109 -18.10 12.89 -4.23
N PHE A 110 -17.63 13.80 -3.39
CA PHE A 110 -16.20 14.06 -3.23
C PHE A 110 -15.45 12.82 -2.73
N ALA A 111 -15.99 12.11 -1.73
CA ALA A 111 -15.37 10.90 -1.21
C ALA A 111 -15.16 9.84 -2.31
N VAL A 112 -16.20 9.60 -3.11
CA VAL A 112 -16.15 8.70 -4.25
C VAL A 112 -15.10 9.17 -5.27
N LEU A 113 -15.11 10.45 -5.63
CA LEU A 113 -14.16 11.02 -6.57
C LEU A 113 -12.72 10.89 -6.05
N PHE A 114 -12.42 11.39 -4.86
CA PHE A 114 -11.08 11.37 -4.27
C PHE A 114 -10.50 9.96 -4.23
N PHE A 115 -11.24 8.98 -3.69
CA PHE A 115 -10.74 7.60 -3.62
C PHE A 115 -10.54 7.00 -5.02
N SER A 116 -11.42 7.30 -5.97
CA SER A 116 -11.29 6.79 -7.34
C SER A 116 -10.01 7.24 -8.05
N ILE A 117 -9.38 8.36 -7.66
CA ILE A 117 -8.18 8.93 -8.30
C ILE A 117 -6.94 9.01 -7.39
N THR A 118 -7.05 8.68 -6.11
CA THR A 118 -5.96 8.90 -5.15
C THR A 118 -4.69 8.09 -5.46
N THR A 119 -3.53 8.70 -5.26
CA THR A 119 -2.23 8.02 -5.38
C THR A 119 -1.92 7.16 -4.15
N ILE A 120 -2.69 7.30 -3.06
CA ILE A 120 -2.45 6.59 -1.81
C ILE A 120 -2.54 5.07 -2.05
N GLY A 121 -1.46 4.35 -1.77
CA GLY A 121 -1.42 2.89 -1.93
C GLY A 121 -1.56 2.40 -3.37
N LEU A 122 -1.16 3.22 -4.35
CA LEU A 122 -1.24 2.92 -5.77
C LEU A 122 -0.50 1.63 -6.20
N ASP A 123 0.47 1.17 -5.43
CA ASP A 123 1.10 -0.15 -5.62
C ASP A 123 0.06 -1.29 -5.60
N ALA A 124 -1.11 -1.11 -4.96
CA ALA A 124 -2.20 -2.09 -5.01
C ALA A 124 -2.92 -2.16 -6.38
N THR A 125 -2.80 -1.11 -7.20
CA THR A 125 -3.19 -1.14 -8.62
C THR A 125 -2.06 -1.68 -9.49
N ASN A 126 -0.80 -1.31 -9.18
CA ASN A 126 0.38 -1.75 -9.93
C ASN A 126 0.62 -3.26 -9.82
N TRP A 127 0.73 -3.75 -8.58
CA TRP A 127 0.94 -5.16 -8.27
C TRP A 127 -0.43 -5.81 -8.15
N VAL A 128 -0.97 -6.26 -9.28
CA VAL A 128 -2.38 -6.63 -9.43
C VAL A 128 -2.80 -7.75 -8.48
N PHE A 129 -1.89 -8.60 -7.99
CA PHE A 129 -2.22 -9.56 -6.92
C PHE A 129 -2.73 -8.88 -5.63
N ASN A 130 -2.39 -7.61 -5.37
CA ASN A 130 -2.90 -6.86 -4.22
C ASN A 130 -4.32 -6.29 -4.43
N MET A 131 -4.90 -6.41 -5.62
CA MET A 131 -6.23 -5.87 -5.95
C MET A 131 -7.39 -6.31 -5.04
N PRO A 132 -7.37 -7.49 -4.35
CA PRO A 132 -8.40 -7.81 -3.36
C PRO A 132 -8.49 -6.80 -2.22
N SER A 133 -7.47 -5.96 -2.01
CA SER A 133 -7.52 -4.85 -1.04
C SER A 133 -8.68 -3.89 -1.34
N TYR A 134 -9.09 -3.74 -2.60
CA TYR A 134 -10.26 -2.95 -2.97
C TYR A 134 -11.57 -3.60 -2.53
N ILE A 135 -11.67 -4.93 -2.60
CA ILE A 135 -12.82 -5.69 -2.06
C ILE A 135 -12.88 -5.49 -0.55
N THR A 136 -11.74 -5.62 0.14
CA THR A 136 -11.62 -5.34 1.58
C THR A 136 -12.11 -3.94 1.93
N ILE A 137 -11.74 -2.91 1.15
CA ILE A 137 -12.19 -1.53 1.38
C ILE A 137 -13.69 -1.40 1.16
N ALA A 138 -14.25 -2.00 0.11
CA ALA A 138 -15.70 -1.99 -0.14
C ALA A 138 -16.47 -2.61 1.03
N LEU A 139 -16.04 -3.79 1.49
CA LEU A 139 -16.61 -4.50 2.62
C LEU A 139 -16.44 -3.74 3.93
N LEU A 140 -15.27 -3.13 4.16
CA LEU A 140 -15.01 -2.32 5.36
C LEU A 140 -15.89 -1.08 5.41
N ASN A 141 -16.09 -0.38 4.29
CA ASN A 141 -16.96 0.79 4.23
C ASN A 141 -18.42 0.43 4.55
N LEU A 142 -18.91 -0.68 3.99
CA LEU A 142 -20.23 -1.20 4.31
C LEU A 142 -20.33 -1.68 5.76
N CYS A 143 -19.29 -2.36 6.27
CA CYS A 143 -19.17 -2.75 7.67
C CYS A 143 -19.32 -1.52 8.57
N LEU A 144 -18.56 -0.46 8.32
CA LEU A 144 -18.63 0.78 9.10
C LEU A 144 -20.00 1.45 9.01
N TYR A 145 -20.64 1.45 7.85
CA TYR A 145 -21.99 1.97 7.69
C TYR A 145 -22.99 1.24 8.60
N PHE A 146 -23.02 -0.09 8.55
CA PHE A 146 -23.92 -0.89 9.39
C PHE A 146 -23.54 -0.87 10.88
N PHE A 147 -22.24 -0.81 11.20
CA PHE A 147 -21.74 -0.63 12.56
C PHE A 147 -22.25 0.68 13.18
N LEU A 148 -22.15 1.78 12.45
CA LEU A 148 -22.63 3.09 12.89
C LEU A 148 -24.16 3.14 12.98
N LYS A 149 -24.88 2.42 12.12
CA LYS A 149 -26.35 2.27 12.21
C LYS A 149 -26.76 1.48 13.45
N ALA A 150 -26.06 0.38 13.76
CA ALA A 150 -26.29 -0.42 14.96
C ALA A 150 -26.11 0.40 16.26
N ARG A 151 -25.22 1.40 16.25
CA ARG A 151 -25.05 2.35 17.37
C ARG A 151 -26.24 3.27 17.58
N GLY A 152 -26.79 3.83 16.49
CA GLY A 152 -27.88 4.80 16.54
C GLY A 152 -29.24 4.17 16.87
N GLU A 153 -29.55 3.03 16.25
CA GLU A 153 -30.89 2.41 16.30
C GLU A 153 -30.96 1.21 17.26
N SER A 154 -29.84 0.81 17.90
CA SER A 154 -29.76 -0.44 18.70
C SER A 154 -30.23 -1.69 17.94
N ASN A 155 -30.03 -1.68 16.62
CA ASN A 155 -30.51 -2.71 15.71
C ASN A 155 -29.52 -3.88 15.66
N LEU A 156 -29.91 -5.03 16.24
CA LEU A 156 -29.11 -6.27 16.25
C LEU A 156 -28.81 -6.76 14.82
N PHE A 157 -29.75 -6.63 13.88
CA PHE A 157 -29.56 -7.06 12.50
C PHE A 157 -28.43 -6.28 11.82
N SER A 158 -28.37 -4.96 12.02
CA SER A 158 -27.25 -4.14 11.54
C SER A 158 -25.91 -4.57 12.15
N LEU A 159 -25.90 -4.97 13.43
CA LEU A 159 -24.68 -5.47 14.07
C LEU A 159 -24.23 -6.81 13.46
N ILE A 160 -25.16 -7.73 13.19
CA ILE A 160 -24.87 -9.02 12.54
C ILE A 160 -24.34 -8.82 11.12
N ILE A 161 -24.96 -7.95 10.32
CA ILE A 161 -24.46 -7.62 8.97
C ILE A 161 -23.05 -7.03 9.06
N SER A 162 -22.84 -6.08 9.97
CA SER A 162 -21.53 -5.48 10.18
C SER A 162 -20.47 -6.50 10.58
N ALA A 163 -20.82 -7.45 11.44
CA ALA A 163 -19.97 -8.56 11.86
C ALA A 163 -19.56 -9.46 10.67
N ILE A 164 -20.52 -9.84 9.83
CA ILE A 164 -20.27 -10.68 8.64
C ILE A 164 -19.38 -9.93 7.64
N LEU A 165 -19.66 -8.65 7.39
CA LEU A 165 -18.85 -7.82 6.51
C LEU A 165 -17.43 -7.62 7.05
N TYR A 166 -17.27 -7.47 8.37
CA TYR A 166 -15.96 -7.42 9.01
C TYR A 166 -15.18 -8.71 8.82
N TYR A 167 -15.83 -9.87 9.00
CA TYR A 167 -15.22 -11.17 8.75
C TYR A 167 -14.67 -11.24 7.33
N PHE A 168 -15.52 -10.99 6.32
CA PHE A 168 -15.12 -11.04 4.92
C PHE A 168 -14.05 -10.00 4.57
N ALA A 169 -14.15 -8.77 5.07
CA ALA A 169 -13.12 -7.74 4.86
C ALA A 169 -11.76 -8.22 5.39
N TYR A 170 -11.74 -8.83 6.58
CA TYR A 170 -10.51 -9.31 7.18
C TYR A 170 -9.89 -10.47 6.39
N VAL A 171 -10.67 -11.51 6.07
CA VAL A 171 -10.14 -12.72 5.40
C VAL A 171 -9.77 -12.48 3.94
N THR A 172 -10.29 -11.42 3.30
CA THR A 172 -9.97 -11.10 1.89
C THR A 172 -8.54 -10.54 1.74
N THR A 173 -8.08 -9.72 2.68
CA THR A 173 -6.67 -9.28 2.73
C THR A 173 -6.18 -9.13 4.18
N PRO A 174 -5.93 -10.25 4.89
CA PRO A 174 -5.58 -10.22 6.31
C PRO A 174 -4.37 -9.34 6.61
N ILE A 175 -3.36 -9.40 5.73
CA ILE A 175 -2.12 -8.63 5.85
C ILE A 175 -2.32 -7.11 5.91
N ARG A 176 -3.47 -6.60 5.46
CA ARG A 176 -3.84 -5.16 5.48
C ARG A 176 -4.81 -4.79 6.60
N MET A 177 -5.30 -5.77 7.36
CA MET A 177 -6.39 -5.60 8.32
C MET A 177 -5.98 -5.77 9.78
N HIS A 178 -4.68 -5.93 10.08
CA HIS A 178 -4.15 -6.02 11.44
C HIS A 178 -4.61 -4.88 12.37
N GLY A 179 -4.70 -3.66 11.85
CA GLY A 179 -5.14 -2.47 12.58
C GLY A 179 -6.65 -2.40 12.90
N SER A 180 -7.47 -3.29 12.34
CA SER A 180 -8.93 -3.16 12.38
C SER A 180 -9.52 -3.36 13.79
N LEU A 181 -9.05 -4.34 14.58
CA LEU A 181 -9.56 -4.56 15.93
C LEU A 181 -9.21 -3.40 16.91
N PRO A 182 -7.94 -2.92 16.99
CA PRO A 182 -7.61 -1.73 17.77
C PRO A 182 -8.40 -0.49 17.32
N PHE A 183 -8.66 -0.34 16.03
CA PHE A 183 -9.48 0.75 15.51
C PHE A 183 -10.93 0.68 15.98
N ILE A 184 -11.58 -0.49 15.94
CA ILE A 184 -12.95 -0.67 16.47
C ILE A 184 -13.00 -0.35 17.96
N LEU A 185 -11.98 -0.77 18.74
CA LEU A 185 -11.85 -0.41 20.15
C LEU A 185 -11.82 1.11 20.35
N LEU A 186 -10.96 1.83 19.61
CA LEU A 186 -10.87 3.28 19.71
C LEU A 186 -12.18 3.96 19.34
N LEU A 187 -12.89 3.49 18.31
CA LEU A 187 -14.20 4.03 17.94
C LEU A 187 -15.24 3.85 19.06
N GLU A 188 -15.22 2.72 19.77
CA GLU A 188 -16.12 2.49 20.91
C GLU A 188 -15.73 3.35 22.11
N VAL A 189 -14.43 3.47 22.43
CA VAL A 189 -13.94 4.35 23.50
C VAL A 189 -14.34 5.80 23.23
N PHE A 190 -14.13 6.31 22.02
CA PHE A 190 -14.53 7.67 21.65
C PHE A 190 -16.05 7.89 21.80
N TRP A 191 -16.85 6.90 21.38
CA TRP A 191 -18.30 6.95 21.54
C TRP A 191 -18.74 6.97 23.00
N VAL A 192 -18.10 6.18 23.87
CA VAL A 192 -18.37 6.19 25.32
C VAL A 192 -18.01 7.55 25.93
N ILE A 193 -16.86 8.11 25.58
CA ILE A 193 -16.42 9.44 26.06
C ILE A 193 -17.43 10.53 25.65
N GLN A 194 -18.00 10.44 24.45
CA GLN A 194 -18.96 11.39 23.93
C GLN A 194 -20.34 11.34 24.61
N ASN A 195 -20.78 10.16 25.07
CA ASN A 195 -22.11 9.98 25.64
C ASN A 195 -22.15 9.91 27.17
N ARG A 196 -21.05 9.49 27.81
CA ARG A 196 -20.89 9.41 29.29
C ARG A 196 -22.05 8.72 30.02
N ASN A 197 -22.57 7.62 29.46
CA ASN A 197 -23.72 6.89 30.01
C ASN A 197 -23.39 5.40 30.15
N PHE A 198 -23.67 4.82 31.33
CA PHE A 198 -23.46 3.40 31.61
C PHE A 198 -24.18 2.47 30.61
N LYS A 199 -25.41 2.80 30.20
CA LYS A 199 -26.14 2.04 29.17
C LYS A 199 -25.38 2.02 27.84
N THR A 200 -24.74 3.13 27.49
CA THR A 200 -23.90 3.23 26.29
C THR A 200 -22.65 2.38 26.45
N THR A 201 -21.97 2.45 27.60
CA THR A 201 -20.79 1.63 27.90
C THR A 201 -21.09 0.14 27.78
N LYS A 202 -22.19 -0.34 28.39
CA LYS A 202 -22.60 -1.76 28.27
C LYS A 202 -22.80 -2.18 26.82
N LYS A 203 -23.51 -1.36 26.02
CA LYS A 203 -23.73 -1.65 24.58
C LYS A 203 -22.42 -1.61 23.78
N SER A 204 -21.51 -0.71 24.12
CA SER A 204 -20.17 -0.62 23.51
C SER A 204 -19.33 -1.86 23.79
N VAL A 205 -19.34 -2.35 25.03
CA VAL A 205 -18.66 -3.61 25.39
C VAL A 205 -19.24 -4.77 24.58
N ILE A 206 -20.56 -4.93 24.51
CA ILE A 206 -21.20 -6.00 23.73
C ILE A 206 -20.79 -5.94 22.25
N ARG A 207 -20.86 -4.76 21.62
CA ARG A 207 -20.44 -4.61 20.22
C ARG A 207 -18.97 -4.96 20.04
N PHE A 208 -18.08 -4.45 20.90
CA PHE A 208 -16.67 -4.78 20.83
C PHE A 208 -16.41 -6.28 21.02
N SER A 209 -17.10 -6.93 21.97
CA SER A 209 -17.01 -8.37 22.19
C SER A 209 -17.44 -9.18 20.96
N VAL A 210 -18.44 -8.73 20.19
CA VAL A 210 -18.82 -9.38 18.92
C VAL A 210 -17.67 -9.32 17.91
N PHE A 211 -17.04 -8.17 17.74
CA PHE A 211 -15.89 -8.03 16.82
C PHE A 211 -14.66 -8.79 17.31
N LEU A 212 -14.42 -8.83 18.63
CA LEU A 212 -13.39 -9.64 19.23
C LEU A 212 -13.63 -11.13 18.99
N ALA A 213 -14.87 -11.60 19.17
CA ALA A 213 -15.25 -12.99 18.89
C ALA A 213 -15.01 -13.35 17.42
N ILE A 214 -15.38 -12.47 16.47
CA ILE A 214 -15.12 -12.70 15.04
C ILE A 214 -13.63 -12.72 14.74
N PHE A 215 -12.86 -11.81 15.35
CA PHE A 215 -11.41 -11.81 15.22
C PHE A 215 -10.78 -13.12 15.75
N LEU A 216 -11.28 -13.65 16.87
CA LEU A 216 -10.88 -14.96 17.38
C LEU A 216 -11.30 -16.08 16.41
N ILE A 217 -12.51 -16.05 15.87
CA ILE A 217 -12.95 -17.02 14.84
C ILE A 217 -11.99 -16.99 13.65
N ILE A 218 -11.63 -15.82 13.11
CA ILE A 218 -10.66 -15.71 12.01
C ILE A 218 -9.33 -16.37 12.39
N ARG A 219 -8.84 -16.11 13.61
CA ARG A 219 -7.59 -16.70 14.10
C ARG A 219 -7.64 -18.23 14.25
N TYR A 220 -8.81 -18.81 14.55
CA TYR A 220 -8.96 -20.26 14.76
C TYR A 220 -9.49 -21.03 13.54
N THR A 221 -10.16 -20.37 12.60
CA THR A 221 -10.73 -21.00 11.39
C THR A 221 -9.72 -21.10 10.24
N GLY A 222 -8.60 -20.37 10.31
CA GLY A 222 -7.53 -20.47 9.32
C GLY A 222 -6.25 -19.78 9.77
N GLN A 223 -5.24 -19.80 8.90
CA GLN A 223 -3.94 -19.16 9.13
C GLN A 223 -3.92 -17.71 8.65
N SER A 224 -5.06 -17.00 8.63
CA SER A 224 -5.18 -15.67 8.00
C SER A 224 -4.20 -14.66 8.60
N GLN A 225 -3.82 -14.79 9.87
CA GLN A 225 -2.85 -13.91 10.54
C GLN A 225 -1.38 -14.33 10.35
N GLY A 226 -1.13 -15.43 9.63
CA GLY A 226 0.16 -16.07 9.53
C GLY A 226 0.48 -16.95 10.76
N PRO A 227 1.61 -17.66 10.73
CA PRO A 227 2.10 -18.42 11.87
C PRO A 227 2.33 -17.50 13.09
N PRO A 228 1.89 -17.89 14.31
CA PRO A 228 2.10 -17.08 15.51
C PRO A 228 3.57 -16.72 15.77
N GLN A 229 4.49 -17.61 15.40
CA GLN A 229 5.93 -17.41 15.53
C GLN A 229 6.40 -16.22 14.69
N GLU A 230 6.03 -16.16 13.40
CA GLU A 230 6.42 -15.06 12.52
C GLU A 230 5.89 -13.71 13.00
N VAL A 231 4.65 -13.67 13.51
CA VAL A 231 4.07 -12.44 14.05
C VAL A 231 4.84 -11.97 15.28
N ALA A 232 5.19 -12.90 16.18
CA ALA A 232 5.98 -12.59 17.37
C ALA A 232 7.40 -12.14 17.03
N GLU A 233 8.05 -12.81 16.07
CA GLU A 233 9.39 -12.44 15.57
C GLU A 233 9.40 -11.04 14.97
N ARG A 234 8.44 -10.70 14.10
CA ARG A 234 8.33 -9.35 13.51
C ARG A 234 8.06 -8.29 14.56
N PHE A 235 7.25 -8.60 15.56
CA PHE A 235 6.99 -7.69 16.66
C PHE A 235 8.27 -7.41 17.48
N ASN A 236 9.03 -8.46 17.79
CA ASN A 236 10.31 -8.36 18.50
C ASN A 236 11.37 -7.62 17.69
N LEU A 237 11.46 -7.90 16.38
CA LEU A 237 12.34 -7.18 15.45
C LEU A 237 12.05 -5.68 15.47
N GLY A 238 10.77 -5.29 15.46
CA GLY A 238 10.34 -3.90 15.59
C GLY A 238 10.85 -3.25 16.89
N ILE A 239 10.68 -3.93 18.03
CA ILE A 239 11.17 -3.46 19.34
C ILE A 239 12.70 -3.29 19.33
N GLN A 240 13.43 -4.31 18.85
CA GLN A 240 14.88 -4.28 18.78
C GLN A 240 15.36 -3.13 17.89
N THR A 241 14.71 -2.91 16.75
CA THR A 241 15.04 -1.81 15.84
C THR A 241 14.75 -0.46 16.46
N ILE A 242 13.62 -0.28 17.16
CA ILE A 242 13.30 0.95 17.91
C ILE A 242 14.36 1.21 18.99
N SER A 243 14.73 0.18 19.77
CA SER A 243 15.73 0.30 20.81
C SER A 243 17.10 0.68 20.23
N MET A 244 17.46 0.10 19.09
CA MET A 244 18.68 0.44 18.36
C MET A 244 18.65 1.91 17.91
N LEU A 245 17.55 2.38 17.29
CA LEU A 245 17.41 3.77 16.86
C LEU A 245 17.54 4.76 18.04
N LEU A 246 16.88 4.47 19.16
CA LEU A 246 16.98 5.30 20.36
C LEU A 246 18.41 5.33 20.91
N SER A 247 19.11 4.19 20.93
CA SER A 247 20.52 4.13 21.35
C SER A 247 21.47 4.92 20.44
N GLN A 248 21.11 5.11 19.16
CA GLN A 248 21.81 5.96 18.20
C GLN A 248 21.44 7.45 18.33
N GLY A 249 20.65 7.84 19.33
CA GLY A 249 20.15 9.20 19.49
C GLY A 249 19.08 9.60 18.45
N ARG A 250 18.57 8.63 17.67
CA ARG A 250 17.56 8.87 16.65
C ARG A 250 16.16 8.81 17.25
N PHE A 251 15.44 9.91 17.19
CA PHE A 251 14.04 10.00 17.62
C PHE A 251 13.10 10.48 16.51
N ASP A 252 13.64 10.75 15.32
CA ASP A 252 12.89 11.14 14.12
C ASP A 252 11.85 10.08 13.71
N PHE A 253 12.17 8.80 13.91
CA PHE A 253 11.28 7.69 13.53
C PHE A 253 9.90 7.75 14.19
N LEU A 254 9.77 8.32 15.39
CA LEU A 254 8.49 8.49 16.09
C LEU A 254 7.50 9.37 15.32
N PHE A 255 8.02 10.20 14.41
CA PHE A 255 7.24 11.12 13.60
C PHE A 255 6.95 10.56 12.20
N TYR A 256 7.49 9.40 11.82
CA TYR A 256 7.24 8.79 10.50
C TYR A 256 5.77 8.48 10.23
N PRO A 257 4.94 8.04 11.21
CA PRO A 257 3.49 7.97 11.02
C PRO A 257 2.84 9.30 10.63
N ILE A 258 3.36 10.42 11.13
CA ILE A 258 2.85 11.77 10.80
C ILE A 258 3.34 12.19 9.41
N VAL A 259 4.59 11.85 9.04
CA VAL A 259 5.11 12.03 7.68
C VAL A 259 4.22 11.29 6.68
N MET A 260 3.96 10.00 6.90
CA MET A 260 3.08 9.19 6.03
C MET A 260 1.64 9.73 6.00
N PHE A 261 1.12 10.20 7.13
CA PHE A 261 -0.20 10.85 7.16
C PHE A 261 -0.25 12.12 6.31
N GLY A 262 0.82 12.93 6.33
CA GLY A 262 0.94 14.13 5.51
C GLY A 262 1.10 13.84 4.02
N SER A 263 1.91 12.83 3.65
CA SER A 263 2.11 12.45 2.25
C SER A 263 0.83 11.87 1.62
N MET A 264 -0.05 11.25 2.43
CA MET A 264 -1.37 10.86 1.96
C MET A 264 -2.30 12.04 1.61
N LEU A 265 -2.06 13.24 2.15
CA LEU A 265 -2.83 14.45 1.82
C LEU A 265 -2.22 15.21 0.64
N VAL A 266 -0.90 15.30 0.61
CA VAL A 266 -0.15 15.90 -0.49
C VAL A 266 0.86 14.86 -0.97
N PRO A 267 0.59 14.17 -2.09
CA PRO A 267 1.40 13.03 -2.53
C PRO A 267 2.84 13.44 -2.81
N ASP A 268 3.76 12.50 -2.59
CA ASP A 268 5.18 12.68 -2.90
C ASP A 268 5.35 12.97 -4.40
N LEU A 269 5.71 14.22 -4.72
CA LEU A 269 6.05 14.62 -6.09
C LEU A 269 7.55 14.47 -6.31
N THR A 270 7.92 13.83 -7.42
CA THR A 270 9.33 13.62 -7.81
C THR A 270 10.13 14.92 -7.94
N GLY A 271 9.47 16.05 -8.23
CA GLY A 271 10.11 17.36 -8.40
C GLY A 271 10.51 18.11 -7.11
N LEU A 272 10.11 17.61 -5.94
CA LEU A 272 10.48 18.22 -4.64
C LEU A 272 11.62 17.46 -3.93
N GLN A 273 12.31 16.57 -4.66
CA GLN A 273 13.46 15.83 -4.16
C GLN A 273 14.67 16.76 -4.01
N GLY A 274 14.91 17.20 -2.78
CA GLY A 274 16.06 18.00 -2.38
C GLY A 274 16.54 17.63 -0.97
N GLN A 275 17.81 17.92 -0.69
CA GLN A 275 18.36 17.84 0.66
C GLN A 275 18.45 19.24 1.26
N ILE A 276 17.91 19.40 2.45
CA ILE A 276 18.09 20.59 3.27
C ILE A 276 19.37 20.39 4.07
N ASN A 277 20.40 21.20 3.78
CA ASN A 277 21.72 21.06 4.38
C ASN A 277 21.96 22.06 5.52
N ALA A 278 21.09 23.05 5.67
CA ALA A 278 21.22 24.09 6.69
C ALA A 278 19.86 24.55 7.23
N LEU A 279 19.80 24.92 8.51
CA LEU A 279 18.60 25.48 9.14
C LEU A 279 18.05 26.70 8.39
N ARG A 280 18.91 27.52 7.78
CA ARG A 280 18.50 28.68 6.97
C ARG A 280 17.60 28.29 5.78
N GLN A 281 17.80 27.10 5.21
CA GLN A 281 16.97 26.58 4.11
C GLN A 281 15.63 26.03 4.61
N LEU A 282 15.55 25.61 5.88
CA LEU A 282 14.32 25.13 6.51
C LEU A 282 13.32 26.28 6.77
N PHE A 283 13.79 27.46 7.15
CA PHE A 283 12.91 28.60 7.49
C PHE A 283 11.96 29.02 6.35
N PRO A 284 12.42 29.21 5.09
CA PRO A 284 11.53 29.49 3.97
C PRO A 284 10.46 28.41 3.77
N LEU A 285 10.83 27.13 3.91
CA LEU A 285 9.88 26.01 3.79
C LEU A 285 8.82 26.06 4.89
N LEU A 286 9.22 26.28 6.14
CA LEU A 286 8.31 26.41 7.29
C LEU A 286 7.32 27.55 7.07
N ILE A 287 7.83 28.75 6.76
CA ILE A 287 6.98 29.94 6.58
C ILE A 287 6.01 29.74 5.41
N THR A 288 6.51 29.27 4.26
CA THR A 288 5.67 29.06 3.07
C THR A 288 4.58 28.04 3.35
N THR A 289 4.92 26.92 4.00
CA THR A 289 3.96 25.86 4.33
C THR A 289 2.90 26.37 5.33
N ILE A 290 3.31 27.11 6.37
CA ILE A 290 2.39 27.73 7.32
C ILE A 290 1.44 28.68 6.60
N LEU A 291 1.93 29.58 5.75
CA LEU A 291 1.11 30.57 5.06
C LEU A 291 0.07 29.92 4.14
N ILE A 292 0.48 28.94 3.34
CA ILE A 292 -0.43 28.18 2.47
C ILE A 292 -1.48 27.46 3.31
N PHE A 293 -1.07 26.78 4.38
CA PHE A 293 -2.00 26.06 5.25
C PHE A 293 -2.95 27.01 6.00
N CYS A 294 -2.47 28.19 6.42
CA CYS A 294 -3.30 29.21 7.05
C CYS A 294 -4.36 29.76 6.11
N LEU A 295 -4.00 29.99 4.83
CA LEU A 295 -4.97 30.37 3.80
C LEU A 295 -6.02 29.27 3.62
N PHE A 296 -5.59 28.01 3.53
CA PHE A 296 -6.49 26.86 3.46
C PHE A 296 -7.46 26.82 4.65
N VAL A 297 -6.95 26.86 5.88
CA VAL A 297 -7.75 26.86 7.11
C VAL A 297 -8.72 28.04 7.13
N PHE A 298 -8.27 29.24 6.76
CA PHE A 298 -9.11 30.42 6.70
C PHE A 298 -10.28 30.22 5.72
N LEU A 299 -10.01 29.74 4.51
CA LEU A 299 -11.04 29.48 3.50
C LEU A 299 -12.05 28.42 3.97
N VAL A 300 -11.58 27.33 4.58
CA VAL A 300 -12.45 26.29 5.15
C VAL A 300 -13.31 26.87 6.27
N MET A 301 -12.72 27.56 7.23
CA MET A 301 -13.43 28.10 8.39
C MET A 301 -14.43 29.19 8.03
N LYS A 302 -14.06 30.07 7.09
CA LYS A 302 -14.92 31.12 6.56
C LYS A 302 -16.16 30.52 5.90
N ASN A 303 -15.97 29.56 5.00
CA ASN A 303 -17.08 28.93 4.28
C ASN A 303 -17.93 28.01 5.17
N ALA A 304 -17.34 27.35 6.16
CA ALA A 304 -18.09 26.56 7.15
C ALA A 304 -18.86 27.44 8.16
N GLY A 305 -18.70 28.76 8.13
CA GLY A 305 -19.37 29.67 9.08
C GLY A 305 -18.90 29.47 10.53
N ILE A 306 -17.66 28.99 10.71
CA ILE A 306 -17.07 28.67 12.02
C ILE A 306 -15.93 29.60 12.41
N PHE A 307 -15.61 30.56 11.56
CA PHE A 307 -14.53 31.50 11.75
C PHE A 307 -14.79 32.40 12.96
N THR A 308 -13.85 32.39 13.91
CA THR A 308 -13.71 33.41 14.95
C THR A 308 -12.22 33.73 15.08
N TYR A 309 -11.90 35.00 15.34
CA TYR A 309 -10.50 35.43 15.51
C TYR A 309 -9.78 34.61 16.59
N LYS A 310 -10.45 34.31 17.71
CA LYS A 310 -9.89 33.49 18.80
C LYS A 310 -9.53 32.07 18.34
N LEU A 311 -10.45 31.38 17.66
CA LEU A 311 -10.20 30.00 17.19
C LEU A 311 -9.10 29.97 16.14
N PHE A 312 -9.13 30.91 15.20
CA PHE A 312 -8.11 31.00 14.16
C PHE A 312 -6.72 31.30 14.76
N PHE A 313 -6.65 32.19 15.76
CA PHE A 313 -5.43 32.48 16.49
C PHE A 313 -4.88 31.25 17.23
N TYR A 314 -5.72 30.47 17.93
CA TYR A 314 -5.26 29.25 18.59
C TYR A 314 -4.73 28.21 17.61
N ILE A 315 -5.39 28.04 16.46
CA ILE A 315 -4.87 27.17 15.40
C ILE A 315 -3.50 27.68 14.95
N LEU A 316 -3.39 28.96 14.57
CA LEU A 316 -2.14 29.57 14.10
C LEU A 316 -1.00 29.41 15.12
N PHE A 317 -1.30 29.64 16.40
CA PHE A 317 -0.32 29.44 17.48
C PHE A 317 0.14 27.98 17.56
N SER A 318 -0.78 27.00 17.49
CA SER A 318 -0.45 25.58 17.46
C SER A 318 0.36 25.19 16.21
N LEU A 319 0.08 25.78 15.04
CA LEU A 319 0.87 25.56 13.83
C LEU A 319 2.30 26.09 13.99
N GLY A 320 2.47 27.26 14.60
CA GLY A 320 3.79 27.82 14.93
C GLY A 320 4.57 26.93 15.90
N LEU A 321 3.92 26.45 16.96
CA LEU A 321 4.53 25.53 17.93
C LEU A 321 4.96 24.22 17.27
N TRP A 322 4.13 23.66 16.39
CA TRP A 322 4.50 22.49 15.60
C TRP A 322 5.70 22.76 14.68
N GLY A 323 5.75 23.92 14.03
CA GLY A 323 6.90 24.33 13.21
C GLY A 323 8.20 24.40 14.01
N VAL A 324 8.15 24.91 15.25
CA VAL A 324 9.29 24.91 16.18
C VAL A 324 9.70 23.48 16.53
N LEU A 325 8.74 22.61 16.84
CA LEU A 325 9.02 21.20 17.13
C LEU A 325 9.70 20.50 15.93
N VAL A 326 9.22 20.72 14.71
CA VAL A 326 9.84 20.18 13.48
C VAL A 326 11.27 20.69 13.32
N ALA A 327 11.52 21.98 13.58
CA ALA A 327 12.88 22.53 13.54
C ALA A 327 13.81 21.88 14.59
N LEU A 328 13.31 21.56 15.78
CA LEU A 328 14.05 20.84 16.81
C LEU A 328 14.36 19.39 16.40
N ILE A 329 13.38 18.68 15.83
CA ILE A 329 13.56 17.31 15.31
C ILE A 329 14.62 17.29 14.21
N TYR A 330 14.50 18.20 13.24
CA TYR A 330 15.45 18.36 12.14
C TYR A 330 16.86 18.64 12.68
N LYS A 331 17.01 19.59 13.61
CA LYS A 331 18.31 19.92 14.22
C LYS A 331 18.93 18.73 14.95
N GLY A 332 18.12 17.91 15.63
CA GLY A 332 18.59 16.74 16.37
C GLY A 332 18.95 15.53 15.49
N ASN A 333 18.46 15.45 14.25
CA ASN A 333 18.58 14.27 13.39
C ASN A 333 19.04 14.61 11.97
N LEU A 334 19.82 15.67 11.80
CA LEU A 334 20.16 16.25 10.48
C LEU A 334 20.80 15.25 9.50
N SER A 335 21.57 14.28 9.99
CA SER A 335 22.18 13.23 9.15
C SER A 335 21.18 12.20 8.61
N PHE A 336 20.00 12.07 9.23
CA PHE A 336 19.02 11.04 8.91
C PHE A 336 17.69 11.59 8.39
N PHE A 337 17.37 12.85 8.68
CA PHE A 337 16.09 13.49 8.36
C PHE A 337 16.29 14.84 7.67
N ASN A 338 16.91 14.83 6.49
CA ASN A 338 17.23 16.03 5.71
C ASN A 338 16.43 16.18 4.40
N ASN A 339 15.59 15.20 4.07
CA ASN A 339 14.84 15.21 2.83
C ASN A 339 13.70 16.25 2.88
N THR A 340 13.65 17.14 1.89
CA THR A 340 12.64 18.21 1.81
C THR A 340 11.20 17.67 1.80
N ASN A 341 10.93 16.57 1.07
CA ASN A 341 9.60 15.96 1.00
C ASN A 341 9.15 15.41 2.36
N GLN A 342 10.06 14.79 3.11
CA GLN A 342 9.74 14.23 4.42
C GLN A 342 9.40 15.33 5.42
N ILE A 343 10.16 16.41 5.43
CA ILE A 343 9.93 17.57 6.30
C ILE A 343 8.62 18.27 5.90
N PHE A 344 8.39 18.48 4.61
CA PHE A 344 7.15 19.06 4.11
C PHE A 344 5.93 18.21 4.50
N SER A 345 6.01 16.89 4.31
CA SER A 345 4.96 15.95 4.71
C SER A 345 4.75 15.94 6.22
N LEU A 346 5.81 16.03 7.03
CA LEU A 346 5.69 16.15 8.49
C LEU A 346 4.93 17.41 8.92
N LEU A 347 5.17 18.54 8.24
CA LEU A 347 4.46 19.79 8.49
C LEU A 347 2.98 19.66 8.12
N ILE A 348 2.68 19.22 6.90
CA ILE A 348 1.29 19.04 6.43
C ILE A 348 0.52 18.04 7.31
N GLY A 349 1.15 16.93 7.68
CA GLY A 349 0.56 15.91 8.54
C GLY A 349 0.23 16.47 9.92
N GLY A 350 1.18 17.12 10.59
CA GLY A 350 0.96 17.72 11.90
C GLY A 350 -0.06 18.86 11.88
N TYR A 351 0.01 19.75 10.88
CA TYR A 351 -0.96 20.83 10.70
C TYR A 351 -2.38 20.32 10.50
N THR A 352 -2.53 19.24 9.73
CA THR A 352 -3.83 18.61 9.52
C THR A 352 -4.36 17.93 10.77
N LEU A 353 -3.51 17.23 11.54
CA LEU A 353 -3.90 16.65 12.82
C LEU A 353 -4.33 17.73 13.83
N ILE A 354 -3.63 18.86 13.89
CA ILE A 354 -4.02 20.02 14.71
C ILE A 354 -5.39 20.53 14.29
N LEU A 355 -5.61 20.79 13.00
CA LEU A 355 -6.90 21.24 12.48
C LEU A 355 -8.03 20.27 12.85
N ILE A 356 -7.81 18.97 12.63
CA ILE A 356 -8.81 17.94 12.94
C ILE A 356 -9.08 17.88 14.44
N GLY A 357 -8.04 18.00 15.28
CA GLY A 357 -8.20 18.06 16.74
C GLY A 357 -9.11 19.21 17.17
N PHE A 358 -8.87 20.42 16.65
CA PHE A 358 -9.74 21.58 16.90
C PHE A 358 -11.17 21.36 16.39
N LEU A 359 -11.34 20.77 15.21
CA LEU A 359 -12.66 20.47 14.66
C LEU A 359 -13.40 19.41 15.49
N ILE A 360 -12.73 18.35 15.96
CA ILE A 360 -13.32 17.33 16.84
C ILE A 360 -13.78 17.98 18.15
N ILE A 361 -12.97 18.85 18.77
CA ILE A 361 -13.33 19.55 20.00
C ILE A 361 -14.54 20.46 19.76
N LYS A 362 -14.51 21.26 18.68
CA LYS A 362 -15.59 22.19 18.33
C LYS A 362 -16.91 21.46 18.09
N TYR A 363 -16.86 20.37 17.34
CA TYR A 363 -18.01 19.58 16.94
C TYR A 363 -18.28 18.39 17.87
N PHE A 364 -17.70 18.37 19.07
CA PHE A 364 -17.81 17.23 19.99
C PHE A 364 -19.26 16.91 20.38
N LYS A 365 -20.18 17.87 20.30
CA LYS A 365 -21.62 17.64 20.53
C LYS A 365 -22.36 17.17 19.27
N GLU A 366 -21.83 17.46 18.09
CA GLU A 366 -22.38 17.06 16.79
C GLU A 366 -21.84 15.66 16.43
N LYS A 367 -22.46 14.65 17.05
CA LYS A 367 -21.96 13.27 17.12
C LYS A 367 -21.45 12.71 15.80
N TYR A 368 -22.21 12.91 14.72
CA TYR A 368 -21.85 12.35 13.41
C TYR A 368 -20.58 12.99 12.82
N ILE A 369 -20.42 14.31 12.92
CA ILE A 369 -19.25 15.02 12.37
C ILE A 369 -18.00 14.68 13.16
N SER A 370 -18.04 14.78 14.49
CA SER A 370 -16.87 14.46 15.32
C SER A 370 -16.46 13.00 15.18
N GLN A 371 -17.43 12.08 15.02
CA GLN A 371 -17.13 10.67 14.78
C GLN A 371 -16.50 10.46 13.41
N ALA A 372 -16.99 11.11 12.37
CA ALA A 372 -16.41 10.99 11.03
C ALA A 372 -14.95 11.45 11.02
N LEU A 373 -14.65 12.57 11.68
CA LEU A 373 -13.27 13.08 11.85
C LEU A 373 -12.39 12.12 12.65
N PHE A 374 -12.87 11.64 13.80
CA PHE A 374 -12.11 10.70 14.64
C PHE A 374 -11.89 9.36 13.95
N LEU A 375 -12.92 8.82 13.29
CA LEU A 375 -12.86 7.61 12.49
C LEU A 375 -11.81 7.77 11.39
N GLY A 376 -11.88 8.88 10.65
CA GLY A 376 -10.94 9.15 9.58
C GLY A 376 -9.49 9.20 10.05
N VAL A 377 -9.19 9.91 11.15
CA VAL A 377 -7.81 10.01 11.68
C VAL A 377 -7.34 8.67 12.24
N SER A 378 -8.13 8.04 13.11
CA SER A 378 -7.76 6.80 13.78
C SER A 378 -7.51 5.68 12.76
N TRP A 379 -8.37 5.54 11.75
CA TRP A 379 -8.19 4.54 10.71
C TRP A 379 -6.98 4.83 9.81
N SER A 380 -6.78 6.09 9.41
CA SER A 380 -5.64 6.47 8.56
C SER A 380 -4.31 6.09 9.19
N ILE A 381 -4.16 6.24 10.51
CA ILE A 381 -2.90 5.93 11.23
C ILE A 381 -2.80 4.44 11.56
N ILE A 382 -3.84 3.84 12.14
CA ILE A 382 -3.77 2.48 12.70
C ILE A 382 -3.67 1.41 11.61
N SER A 383 -4.24 1.67 10.44
CA SER A 383 -4.25 0.71 9.33
C SER A 383 -2.85 0.36 8.82
N PHE A 384 -1.90 1.31 8.80
CA PHE A 384 -0.52 1.05 8.43
C PHE A 384 0.42 0.89 9.63
N PHE A 385 -0.01 1.23 10.86
CA PHE A 385 0.85 1.26 12.05
C PHE A 385 1.58 -0.06 12.29
N PHE A 386 0.91 -1.20 12.09
CA PHE A 386 1.54 -2.52 12.25
C PHE A 386 2.64 -2.78 11.22
N ALA A 387 2.44 -2.37 9.96
CA ALA A 387 3.44 -2.52 8.93
C ALA A 387 4.66 -1.61 9.19
N TRP A 388 4.42 -0.39 9.65
CA TRP A 388 5.49 0.50 10.09
C TRP A 388 6.23 -0.04 11.32
N TRP A 389 5.51 -0.62 12.30
CA TRP A 389 6.13 -1.21 13.49
C TRP A 389 7.12 -2.32 13.14
N TRP A 390 6.84 -3.11 12.10
CA TRP A 390 7.77 -4.16 11.63
C TRP A 390 9.05 -3.60 11.01
N VAL A 391 9.00 -2.38 10.46
CA VAL A 391 10.14 -1.72 9.80
C VAL A 391 10.17 -0.23 10.19
N PRO A 392 10.46 0.10 11.46
CA PRO A 392 10.28 1.45 11.99
C PRO A 392 11.29 2.46 11.41
N THR A 393 12.33 1.95 10.73
CA THR A 393 13.33 2.72 9.98
C THR A 393 12.81 3.29 8.66
N SER A 394 11.65 2.83 8.18
CA SER A 394 11.15 3.16 6.85
C SER A 394 10.00 4.17 6.87
N ILE A 395 10.08 5.15 5.99
CA ILE A 395 8.95 6.01 5.61
C ILE A 395 8.38 5.43 4.32
N PHE A 396 7.11 5.03 4.35
CA PHE A 396 6.46 4.52 3.17
C PHE A 396 6.13 5.67 2.20
N PRO A 397 6.52 5.58 0.92
CA PRO A 397 6.08 6.56 -0.07
C PRO A 397 4.56 6.52 -0.19
N THR A 398 3.95 7.59 -0.70
CA THR A 398 2.49 7.71 -0.83
C THR A 398 1.87 6.54 -1.59
N THR A 399 2.58 5.99 -2.59
CA THR A 399 2.12 4.87 -3.42
C THR A 399 2.16 3.52 -2.71
N TYR A 400 2.82 3.41 -1.55
CA TYR A 400 3.15 2.14 -0.94
C TYR A 400 1.91 1.31 -0.58
N ARG A 401 1.90 0.04 -0.98
CA ARG A 401 0.74 -0.88 -0.86
C ARG A 401 0.10 -0.99 0.53
N TYR A 402 0.82 -0.71 1.63
CA TYR A 402 0.23 -0.72 2.98
C TYR A 402 -0.68 0.50 3.28
N LEU A 403 -0.56 1.58 2.52
CA LEU A 403 -1.35 2.80 2.72
C LEU A 403 -2.74 2.73 2.06
N ILE A 404 -3.02 1.72 1.21
CA ILE A 404 -4.27 1.68 0.43
C ILE A 404 -5.53 1.67 1.30
N VAL A 405 -5.48 0.93 2.43
CA VAL A 405 -6.57 0.89 3.40
C VAL A 405 -6.65 2.19 4.22
N SER A 406 -5.52 2.86 4.43
CA SER A 406 -5.44 4.17 5.10
C SER A 406 -6.11 5.28 4.31
N ALA A 407 -6.15 5.18 2.98
CA ALA A 407 -6.86 6.09 2.09
C ALA A 407 -8.34 6.24 2.47
N VAL A 408 -8.96 5.22 3.08
CA VAL A 408 -10.34 5.29 3.60
C VAL A 408 -10.48 6.42 4.60
N GLY A 409 -9.56 6.53 5.55
CA GLY A 409 -9.65 7.52 6.60
C GLY A 409 -9.45 8.94 6.07
N ILE A 410 -8.48 9.14 5.17
CA ILE A 410 -8.22 10.41 4.48
C ILE A 410 -9.44 10.85 3.65
N THR A 411 -10.03 9.92 2.91
CA THR A 411 -11.25 10.17 2.12
C THR A 411 -12.39 10.68 3.01
N ILE A 412 -12.60 10.04 4.16
CA ILE A 412 -13.66 10.43 5.12
C ILE A 412 -13.35 11.80 5.75
N ILE A 413 -12.09 12.10 6.11
CA ILE A 413 -11.68 13.40 6.65
C ILE A 413 -12.02 14.51 5.67
N LEU A 414 -11.54 14.40 4.42
CA LEU A 414 -11.70 15.46 3.42
C LEU A 414 -13.18 15.67 3.07
N ALA A 415 -13.95 14.59 2.93
CA ALA A 415 -15.38 14.66 2.71
C ALA A 415 -16.12 15.30 3.91
N THR A 416 -15.71 15.00 5.14
CA THR A 416 -16.29 15.61 6.33
C THR A 416 -16.01 17.10 6.39
N ILE A 417 -14.81 17.56 5.99
CA ILE A 417 -14.47 18.98 5.89
C ILE A 417 -15.42 19.72 4.93
N ILE A 418 -15.77 19.12 3.79
CA ILE A 418 -16.77 19.68 2.85
C ILE A 418 -18.13 19.83 3.51
N SER A 419 -18.55 18.84 4.29
CA SER A 419 -19.85 18.85 4.95
C SER A 419 -20.02 19.91 6.03
N LEU A 420 -18.92 20.55 6.47
CA LEU A 420 -18.98 21.66 7.43
C LEU A 420 -19.66 22.90 6.85
N GLY A 421 -19.73 23.03 5.51
CA GLY A 421 -20.55 24.05 4.87
C GLY A 421 -22.04 23.80 5.13
N LYS A 422 -22.73 24.76 5.75
CA LYS A 422 -24.17 24.63 6.09
C LYS A 422 -25.03 24.67 4.84
N GLU A 423 -24.65 25.49 3.87
CA GLU A 423 -25.36 25.65 2.61
C GLU A 423 -24.62 24.99 1.44
N ARG A 424 -25.37 24.64 0.38
CA ARG A 424 -24.80 24.05 -0.84
C ARG A 424 -23.67 24.89 -1.44
N LYS A 425 -23.82 26.22 -1.48
CA LYS A 425 -22.79 27.14 -2.02
C LYS A 425 -21.50 27.09 -1.22
N GLN A 426 -21.60 27.00 0.10
CA GLN A 426 -20.44 26.88 1.01
C GLN A 426 -19.74 25.53 0.84
N GLN A 427 -20.51 24.43 0.74
CA GLN A 427 -19.95 23.11 0.45
C GLN A 427 -19.19 23.09 -0.88
N ILE A 428 -19.74 23.74 -1.93
CA ILE A 428 -19.07 23.88 -3.22
C ILE A 428 -17.77 24.69 -3.09
N ALA A 429 -17.75 25.77 -2.30
CA ALA A 429 -16.53 26.56 -2.08
C ALA A 429 -15.43 25.76 -1.37
N ILE A 430 -15.79 24.96 -0.36
CA ILE A 430 -14.84 24.07 0.33
C ILE A 430 -14.37 22.95 -0.62
N PHE A 431 -15.29 22.35 -1.38
CA PHE A 431 -14.96 21.38 -2.43
C PHE A 431 -13.95 21.96 -3.42
N ALA A 432 -14.18 23.18 -3.93
CA ALA A 432 -13.29 23.86 -4.86
C ALA A 432 -11.90 24.12 -4.26
N THR A 433 -11.83 24.44 -2.96
CA THR A 433 -10.56 24.57 -2.24
C THR A 433 -9.80 23.23 -2.20
N LEU A 434 -10.51 22.13 -1.97
CA LEU A 434 -9.96 20.78 -1.95
C LEU A 434 -9.66 20.20 -3.34
N CYS A 435 -10.15 20.82 -4.43
CA CYS A 435 -9.80 20.39 -5.79
C CYS A 435 -8.30 20.44 -6.07
N ILE A 436 -7.55 21.31 -5.40
CA ILE A 436 -6.09 21.36 -5.54
C ILE A 436 -5.48 20.01 -5.14
N ILE A 437 -5.94 19.42 -4.03
CA ILE A 437 -5.50 18.09 -3.58
C ILE A 437 -5.86 17.01 -4.61
N LEU A 438 -7.06 17.06 -5.20
CA LEU A 438 -7.46 16.13 -6.27
C LEU A 438 -6.50 16.22 -7.47
N ILE A 439 -6.18 17.43 -7.91
CA ILE A 439 -5.26 17.66 -9.05
C ILE A 439 -3.87 17.11 -8.74
N LEU A 440 -3.36 17.34 -7.53
CA LEU A 440 -2.06 16.80 -7.10
C LEU A 440 -2.04 15.27 -7.15
N HIS A 441 -3.11 14.60 -6.72
CA HIS A 441 -3.22 13.13 -6.83
C HIS A 441 -3.37 12.63 -8.26
N VAL A 442 -4.11 13.32 -9.13
CA VAL A 442 -4.16 12.94 -10.56
C VAL A 442 -2.75 13.02 -11.16
N PHE A 443 -2.04 14.11 -10.89
CA PHE A 443 -0.71 14.34 -11.42
C PHE A 443 0.31 13.33 -10.89
N ALA A 444 0.34 13.09 -9.57
CA ALA A 444 1.22 12.11 -8.94
C ALA A 444 0.95 10.69 -9.45
N THR A 445 -0.32 10.31 -9.61
CA THR A 445 -0.72 9.02 -10.18
C THR A 445 -0.23 8.85 -11.62
N ARG A 446 -0.41 9.88 -12.46
CA ARG A 446 0.06 9.86 -13.86
C ARG A 446 1.58 9.75 -13.96
N ILE A 447 2.32 10.52 -13.17
CA ILE A 447 3.78 10.44 -13.12
C ILE A 447 4.21 9.04 -12.73
N TYR A 448 3.65 8.49 -11.65
CA TYR A 448 4.01 7.18 -11.17
C TYR A 448 3.78 6.10 -12.23
N ILE A 449 2.58 6.02 -12.82
CA ILE A 449 2.28 5.01 -13.84
C ILE A 449 3.14 5.19 -15.09
N ASN A 450 3.39 6.42 -15.53
CA ASN A 450 4.24 6.67 -16.69
C ASN A 450 5.71 6.28 -16.44
N ASN A 451 6.21 6.47 -15.21
CA ASN A 451 7.53 5.99 -14.83
C ASN A 451 7.60 4.45 -14.89
N LEU A 452 6.56 3.76 -14.40
CA LEU A 452 6.46 2.30 -14.47
C LEU A 452 6.37 1.77 -15.89
N LEU A 453 5.67 2.45 -16.80
CA LEU A 453 5.65 2.07 -18.22
C LEU A 453 7.04 2.10 -18.85
N GLY A 454 7.93 2.95 -18.33
CA GLY A 454 9.33 3.01 -18.74
C GLY A 454 10.18 1.84 -18.26
N THR A 455 9.79 1.14 -17.18
CA THR A 455 10.56 0.01 -16.62
C THR A 455 9.92 -1.36 -16.87
N HIS A 456 8.60 -1.48 -16.86
CA HIS A 456 7.89 -2.76 -17.08
C HIS A 456 6.61 -2.62 -17.93
N GLY A 457 6.65 -1.79 -18.98
CA GLY A 457 5.58 -1.79 -19.99
C GLY A 457 5.45 -3.16 -20.68
N GLN A 458 4.22 -3.50 -21.12
CA GLN A 458 3.95 -4.77 -21.81
C GLN A 458 4.83 -5.00 -23.04
N GLU A 459 5.07 -3.95 -23.83
CA GLU A 459 5.88 -4.07 -25.04
C GLU A 459 7.32 -4.47 -24.71
N ILE A 460 7.91 -3.81 -23.70
CA ILE A 460 9.25 -4.11 -23.18
C ILE A 460 9.29 -5.56 -22.67
N SER A 461 8.32 -5.95 -21.85
CA SER A 461 8.23 -7.30 -21.29
C SER A 461 8.09 -8.37 -22.37
N LYS A 462 7.19 -8.18 -23.34
CA LYS A 462 6.97 -9.13 -24.45
C LYS A 462 8.24 -9.32 -25.28
N LYS A 463 8.94 -8.24 -25.64
CA LYS A 463 10.20 -8.31 -26.40
C LYS A 463 11.28 -9.07 -25.64
N ILE A 464 11.53 -8.70 -24.39
CA ILE A 464 12.55 -9.34 -23.54
C ILE A 464 12.27 -10.83 -23.37
N TRP A 465 11.04 -11.20 -22.99
CA TRP A 465 10.69 -12.61 -22.75
C TRP A 465 10.64 -13.45 -24.03
N SER A 466 10.36 -12.83 -25.19
CA SER A 466 10.43 -13.52 -26.49
C SER A 466 11.86 -13.85 -26.94
N SER A 467 12.87 -13.15 -26.41
CA SER A 467 14.28 -13.38 -26.71
C SER A 467 14.90 -14.53 -25.91
N ILE A 468 14.25 -15.00 -24.84
CA ILE A 468 14.73 -16.13 -24.05
C ILE A 468 14.31 -17.43 -24.75
N PRO A 469 15.25 -18.22 -25.29
CA PRO A 469 14.90 -19.46 -25.98
C PRO A 469 14.35 -20.50 -25.01
N HIS A 470 13.60 -21.46 -25.55
CA HIS A 470 13.20 -22.64 -24.79
C HIS A 470 14.44 -23.50 -24.48
N ILE A 471 14.63 -23.82 -23.20
CA ILE A 471 15.78 -24.55 -22.66
C ILE A 471 15.31 -25.91 -22.17
N GLN A 472 15.69 -26.96 -22.88
CA GLN A 472 15.13 -28.30 -22.68
C GLN A 472 15.54 -28.93 -21.34
N GLU A 473 16.66 -28.51 -20.77
CA GLU A 473 17.24 -29.07 -19.54
C GLU A 473 16.47 -28.69 -18.28
N ILE A 474 15.62 -27.66 -18.35
CA ILE A 474 14.82 -27.18 -17.22
C ILE A 474 13.85 -28.25 -16.74
N GLY A 475 13.86 -28.51 -15.43
CA GLY A 475 13.02 -29.53 -14.79
C GLY A 475 13.45 -30.98 -15.04
N ARG A 476 14.55 -31.24 -15.77
CA ARG A 476 15.04 -32.60 -16.05
C ARG A 476 16.05 -33.14 -15.02
N SER A 477 16.58 -32.28 -14.15
CA SER A 477 17.59 -32.63 -13.15
C SER A 477 17.41 -31.78 -11.90
N LYS A 478 17.79 -32.36 -10.73
CA LYS A 478 17.82 -31.67 -9.43
C LYS A 478 18.93 -30.63 -9.29
N GLU A 479 19.85 -30.59 -10.23
CA GLU A 479 20.91 -29.58 -10.24
C GLU A 479 20.36 -28.22 -10.72
N PRO A 480 20.76 -27.10 -10.09
CA PRO A 480 20.24 -25.80 -10.48
C PRO A 480 20.68 -25.42 -11.90
N ILE A 481 19.81 -24.69 -12.61
CA ILE A 481 20.14 -24.01 -13.87
C ILE A 481 20.19 -22.53 -13.58
N ILE A 482 21.27 -21.88 -14.00
CA ILE A 482 21.49 -20.46 -13.73
C ILE A 482 21.17 -19.65 -14.98
N PHE A 483 20.43 -18.57 -14.76
CA PHE A 483 20.24 -17.50 -15.73
C PHE A 483 20.98 -16.27 -15.25
N TYR A 484 22.09 -15.94 -15.91
CA TYR A 484 22.85 -14.73 -15.63
C TYR A 484 22.36 -13.58 -16.51
N PHE A 485 22.04 -12.45 -15.90
CA PHE A 485 21.57 -11.25 -16.59
C PHE A 485 22.52 -10.09 -16.31
N GLU A 486 22.99 -9.45 -17.37
CA GLU A 486 23.83 -8.26 -17.31
C GLU A 486 23.14 -7.09 -18.03
N GLY A 487 23.43 -5.88 -17.58
CA GLY A 487 22.88 -4.64 -18.14
C GLY A 487 23.96 -3.70 -18.63
N ASP A 488 23.55 -2.69 -19.39
CA ASP A 488 24.43 -1.62 -19.88
C ASP A 488 24.65 -0.48 -18.88
N GLY A 489 24.18 -0.65 -17.64
CA GLY A 489 24.25 0.34 -16.57
C GLY A 489 23.12 1.36 -16.57
N THR A 490 22.27 1.41 -17.62
CA THR A 490 21.12 2.34 -17.70
C THR A 490 19.77 1.67 -17.49
N ASN A 491 19.74 0.33 -17.47
CA ASN A 491 18.54 -0.49 -17.52
C ASN A 491 18.31 -1.36 -16.27
N GLY A 492 18.97 -1.05 -15.14
CA GLY A 492 18.83 -1.80 -13.90
C GLY A 492 17.38 -1.92 -13.41
N GLY A 493 16.56 -0.88 -13.59
CA GLY A 493 15.13 -0.94 -13.28
C GLY A 493 14.38 -1.98 -14.11
N ILE A 494 14.70 -2.11 -15.41
CA ILE A 494 14.07 -3.08 -16.32
C ILE A 494 14.54 -4.50 -15.98
N LEU A 495 15.84 -4.68 -15.74
CA LEU A 495 16.40 -5.97 -15.32
C LEU A 495 15.69 -6.50 -14.08
N HIS A 496 15.54 -5.66 -13.07
CA HIS A 496 14.82 -6.02 -11.85
C HIS A 496 13.33 -6.29 -12.14
N ASP A 497 12.62 -5.31 -12.70
CA ASP A 497 11.17 -5.28 -12.76
C ASP A 497 10.55 -6.29 -13.75
N VAL A 498 11.26 -6.59 -14.86
CA VAL A 498 10.75 -7.44 -15.94
C VAL A 498 11.36 -8.84 -15.90
N ILE A 499 12.63 -8.95 -15.49
CA ILE A 499 13.40 -10.18 -15.61
C ILE A 499 13.56 -10.84 -14.25
N THR A 500 14.37 -10.28 -13.36
CA THR A 500 14.85 -11.00 -12.17
C THR A 500 13.79 -11.12 -11.08
N PHE A 501 12.97 -10.09 -10.87
CA PHE A 501 11.88 -10.14 -9.90
C PHE A 501 10.75 -11.05 -10.38
N GLY A 502 10.55 -12.18 -9.70
CA GLY A 502 9.57 -13.20 -10.08
C GLY A 502 10.04 -14.13 -11.21
N PHE A 503 11.32 -14.11 -11.59
CA PHE A 503 11.88 -15.02 -12.60
C PHE A 503 11.60 -16.50 -12.29
N PRO A 504 11.90 -17.03 -11.08
CA PRO A 504 11.71 -18.45 -10.83
C PRO A 504 10.25 -18.89 -10.93
N PRO A 505 9.27 -18.19 -10.30
CA PRO A 505 7.85 -18.49 -10.50
C PRO A 505 7.38 -18.43 -11.95
N HIS A 506 7.82 -17.43 -12.73
CA HIS A 506 7.42 -17.30 -14.13
C HIS A 506 7.95 -18.47 -14.96
N MET A 507 9.23 -18.81 -14.81
CA MET A 507 9.82 -19.98 -15.46
C MET A 507 9.16 -21.28 -15.01
N ALA A 508 8.82 -21.42 -13.73
CA ALA A 508 8.12 -22.59 -13.24
C ALA A 508 6.77 -22.80 -13.93
N LEU A 509 6.02 -21.71 -14.17
CA LEU A 509 4.74 -21.75 -14.88
C LEU A 509 4.95 -22.07 -16.36
N LEU A 510 5.93 -21.45 -17.02
CA LEU A 510 6.26 -21.71 -18.43
C LEU A 510 6.66 -23.17 -18.69
N TYR A 511 7.39 -23.79 -17.76
CA TYR A 511 7.88 -25.16 -17.86
C TYR A 511 7.03 -26.18 -17.08
N ASN A 512 5.89 -25.77 -16.50
CA ASN A 512 4.96 -26.64 -15.78
C ASN A 512 5.60 -27.41 -14.58
N LEU A 513 6.49 -26.73 -13.84
CA LEU A 513 7.29 -27.28 -12.74
C LEU A 513 6.59 -27.22 -11.37
N ARG A 514 6.87 -28.20 -10.51
CA ARG A 514 6.59 -28.21 -9.06
C ARG A 514 7.82 -27.76 -8.27
N GLU A 515 7.60 -27.29 -7.04
CA GLU A 515 8.72 -27.06 -6.10
C GLU A 515 9.51 -28.36 -5.86
N GLU A 516 8.80 -29.49 -5.74
CA GLU A 516 9.37 -30.82 -5.51
C GLU A 516 10.14 -31.38 -6.72
N ASP A 517 9.93 -30.84 -7.92
CA ASP A 517 10.64 -31.26 -9.14
C ASP A 517 12.13 -30.88 -9.06
N GLY A 518 12.52 -30.04 -8.09
CA GLY A 518 13.89 -29.71 -7.74
C GLY A 518 14.62 -29.06 -8.90
N GLY A 519 14.54 -27.74 -9.05
CA GLY A 519 15.20 -27.09 -10.20
C GLY A 519 14.53 -25.82 -10.69
N LEU A 520 13.93 -25.02 -9.81
CA LEU A 520 13.53 -23.68 -10.19
C LEU A 520 14.76 -22.91 -10.71
N PRO A 521 14.72 -22.37 -11.95
CA PRO A 521 15.83 -21.62 -12.49
C PRO A 521 16.23 -20.47 -11.57
N VAL A 522 17.53 -20.30 -11.40
CA VAL A 522 18.11 -19.32 -10.48
C VAL A 522 18.55 -18.09 -11.29
N PRO A 523 17.90 -16.92 -11.12
CA PRO A 523 18.38 -15.68 -11.70
C PRO A 523 19.59 -15.16 -10.90
N MET A 524 20.61 -14.69 -11.59
CA MET A 524 21.75 -13.98 -11.02
C MET A 524 22.07 -12.75 -11.86
N ASP A 525 22.43 -11.65 -11.21
CA ASP A 525 22.83 -10.39 -11.84
C ASP A 525 24.19 -9.85 -11.33
N ASP A 526 24.86 -10.60 -10.44
CA ASP A 526 26.21 -10.31 -9.97
C ASP A 526 27.19 -11.41 -10.45
N ILE A 527 28.21 -11.01 -11.20
CA ILE A 527 29.26 -11.91 -11.69
C ILE A 527 29.95 -12.68 -10.57
N ARG A 528 30.07 -12.10 -9.35
CA ARG A 528 30.68 -12.78 -8.20
C ARG A 528 29.84 -13.94 -7.71
N GLN A 529 28.52 -13.81 -7.77
CA GLN A 529 27.60 -14.90 -7.46
C GLN A 529 27.72 -16.02 -8.50
N LEU A 530 27.83 -15.64 -9.78
CA LEU A 530 28.03 -16.60 -10.87
C LEU A 530 29.35 -17.37 -10.72
N VAL A 531 30.45 -16.69 -10.37
CA VAL A 531 31.75 -17.31 -10.08
C VAL A 531 31.66 -18.26 -8.89
N SER A 532 31.03 -17.84 -7.78
CA SER A 532 30.81 -18.73 -6.62
C SER A 532 30.01 -19.96 -7.01
N ALA A 533 28.96 -19.82 -7.83
CA ALA A 533 28.12 -20.93 -8.24
C ALA A 533 28.87 -22.06 -8.97
N VAL A 534 29.94 -21.72 -9.71
CA VAL A 534 30.73 -22.71 -10.47
C VAL A 534 32.02 -23.14 -9.78
N THR A 535 32.50 -22.40 -8.78
CA THR A 535 33.75 -22.72 -8.07
C THR A 535 33.51 -23.42 -6.74
N ASP A 536 32.65 -22.87 -5.87
CA ASP A 536 32.45 -23.38 -4.50
C ASP A 536 30.99 -23.67 -4.13
N GLY A 537 30.03 -23.21 -4.92
CA GLY A 537 28.60 -23.42 -4.70
C GLY A 537 28.03 -22.69 -3.48
N LYS A 538 28.77 -21.78 -2.82
CA LYS A 538 28.32 -21.14 -1.58
C LYS A 538 27.13 -20.20 -1.75
N VAL A 539 26.84 -19.78 -2.98
CA VAL A 539 25.68 -18.96 -3.29
C VAL A 539 24.35 -19.73 -3.24
N PHE A 540 24.38 -21.05 -3.43
CA PHE A 540 23.18 -21.88 -3.61
C PHE A 540 22.23 -22.01 -2.41
N PRO A 541 22.68 -22.00 -1.14
CA PRO A 541 21.78 -22.02 0.01
C PRO A 541 20.75 -20.88 0.01
N ALA A 542 21.11 -19.71 -0.51
CA ALA A 542 20.18 -18.57 -0.62
C ALA A 542 19.00 -18.85 -1.57
N TYR A 543 19.14 -19.84 -2.45
CA TYR A 543 18.13 -20.28 -3.42
C TYR A 543 17.53 -21.65 -3.08
N GLY A 544 17.81 -22.19 -1.87
CA GLY A 544 17.29 -23.49 -1.44
C GLY A 544 18.02 -24.71 -2.00
N TYR A 545 19.22 -24.52 -2.55
CA TYR A 545 20.05 -25.61 -3.10
C TYR A 545 21.23 -25.94 -2.18
N PRO A 546 21.75 -27.19 -2.21
CA PRO A 546 22.94 -27.57 -1.44
C PRO A 546 24.19 -26.83 -1.92
N VAL A 547 25.18 -26.69 -1.03
CA VAL A 547 26.50 -26.12 -1.35
C VAL A 547 27.27 -27.11 -2.23
N LYS A 548 27.01 -27.07 -3.53
CA LYS A 548 27.69 -27.91 -4.53
C LYS A 548 27.91 -27.07 -5.79
N PRO A 549 29.15 -26.92 -6.29
CA PRO A 549 29.39 -26.20 -7.52
C PRO A 549 28.73 -26.91 -8.72
N ILE A 550 28.32 -26.12 -9.72
CA ILE A 550 27.76 -26.66 -10.97
C ILE A 550 28.72 -26.48 -12.15
N SER A 551 28.49 -27.28 -13.18
CA SER A 551 29.19 -27.16 -14.45
C SER A 551 28.71 -25.92 -15.24
N THR A 552 29.60 -25.32 -16.03
CA THR A 552 29.34 -24.10 -16.82
C THR A 552 28.32 -24.31 -17.94
N ASP A 553 28.14 -25.54 -18.39
CA ASP A 553 27.09 -25.93 -19.34
C ASP A 553 25.66 -25.69 -18.81
N ARG A 554 25.48 -25.56 -17.48
CA ARG A 554 24.20 -25.22 -16.84
C ARG A 554 23.93 -23.72 -16.69
N ILE A 555 24.75 -22.88 -17.33
CA ILE A 555 24.62 -21.42 -17.28
C ILE A 555 24.09 -20.90 -18.61
N TYR A 556 23.02 -20.11 -18.57
CA TYR A 556 22.51 -19.34 -19.69
C TYR A 556 22.69 -17.87 -19.34
N ALA A 557 23.31 -17.10 -20.24
CA ALA A 557 23.64 -15.71 -19.97
C ALA A 557 23.05 -14.77 -21.02
N PHE A 558 22.57 -13.63 -20.56
CA PHE A 558 21.92 -12.62 -21.39
C PHE A 558 22.37 -11.22 -21.00
N TYR A 559 22.50 -10.36 -22.00
CA TYR A 559 22.87 -8.97 -21.86
C TYR A 559 21.75 -8.08 -22.39
N LEU A 560 21.22 -7.19 -21.56
CA LEU A 560 20.19 -6.24 -21.97
C LEU A 560 20.86 -4.98 -22.55
N LEU A 561 20.69 -4.75 -23.86
CA LEU A 561 21.11 -3.52 -24.55
C LEU A 561 19.93 -2.54 -24.62
N GLY A 562 20.09 -1.35 -24.05
CA GLY A 562 19.05 -0.35 -24.02
C GLY A 562 17.82 -0.84 -23.23
N LYS A 563 16.62 -0.64 -23.79
CA LYS A 563 15.36 -0.86 -23.06
C LYS A 563 14.78 -2.26 -23.22
N ASP A 564 14.89 -2.88 -24.39
CA ASP A 564 14.10 -4.07 -24.73
C ASP A 564 14.86 -5.12 -25.55
N ASN A 565 16.15 -4.90 -25.83
CA ASN A 565 16.96 -5.83 -26.64
C ASN A 565 17.80 -6.75 -25.76
N LEU A 566 17.28 -7.93 -25.43
CA LEU A 566 17.99 -8.95 -24.68
C LEU A 566 18.80 -9.85 -25.62
N VAL A 567 20.13 -9.79 -25.53
CA VAL A 567 21.08 -10.54 -26.36
C VAL A 567 21.62 -11.74 -25.60
N ASN A 568 21.67 -12.91 -26.24
CA ASN A 568 22.26 -14.10 -25.64
C ASN A 568 23.80 -14.03 -25.69
N ILE A 569 24.43 -14.02 -24.52
CA ILE A 569 25.90 -13.99 -24.32
C ILE A 569 26.41 -15.26 -23.63
N THR A 570 25.65 -16.36 -23.71
CA THR A 570 25.93 -17.62 -23.00
C THR A 570 27.33 -18.15 -23.25
N ASN A 571 27.77 -18.20 -24.51
CA ASN A 571 29.09 -18.73 -24.85
C ASN A 571 30.23 -17.85 -24.32
N GLU A 572 30.06 -16.52 -24.38
CA GLU A 572 31.03 -15.57 -23.85
C GLU A 572 31.17 -15.71 -22.33
N ALA A 573 30.03 -15.74 -21.61
CA ALA A 573 30.02 -15.90 -20.15
C ALA A 573 30.64 -17.24 -19.72
N ARG A 574 30.33 -18.34 -20.41
CA ARG A 574 30.92 -19.66 -20.14
C ARG A 574 32.44 -19.66 -20.34
N ASN A 575 32.92 -19.10 -21.46
CA ASN A 575 34.35 -19.00 -21.74
C ASN A 575 35.08 -18.17 -20.68
N LYS A 576 34.50 -17.03 -20.28
CA LYS A 576 35.04 -16.19 -19.21
C LYS A 576 35.12 -16.91 -17.87
N LEU A 577 34.11 -17.71 -17.52
CA LEU A 577 34.11 -18.50 -16.29
C LEU A 577 35.15 -19.63 -16.31
N GLU A 578 35.36 -20.29 -17.45
CA GLU A 578 36.40 -21.31 -17.58
C GLU A 578 37.81 -20.72 -17.47
N GLN A 579 38.05 -19.51 -17.99
CA GLN A 579 39.29 -18.77 -17.77
C GLN A 579 39.49 -18.45 -16.28
N LEU A 580 38.48 -17.88 -15.62
CA LEU A 580 38.55 -17.57 -14.19
C LEU A 580 38.75 -18.80 -13.31
N LYS A 581 38.17 -19.95 -13.67
CA LYS A 581 38.42 -21.23 -12.99
C LYS A 581 39.86 -21.68 -13.13
N SER A 582 40.49 -21.43 -14.28
CA SER A 582 41.90 -21.79 -14.51
C SER A 582 42.87 -20.95 -13.68
N GLU A 583 42.50 -19.70 -13.36
CA GLU A 583 43.28 -18.78 -12.51
C GLU A 583 43.11 -19.03 -11.00
N VAL A 584 42.04 -19.70 -10.59
CA VAL A 584 41.69 -19.98 -9.17
C VAL A 584 42.09 -21.41 -8.73
N LYS A 585 42.63 -22.24 -9.64
CA LYS A 585 43.27 -23.50 -9.25
C LYS A 585 44.65 -23.21 -8.62
N PRO A 586 45.00 -23.85 -7.48
CA PRO A 586 46.27 -23.63 -6.78
C PRO A 586 47.50 -23.98 -7.63
#